data_AF-A0A915A9P6-F1
#
_entry.id   AF-A0A915A9P6-F1
#
_cell.length_a   1.000
_cell.length_b   1.000
_cell.length_c   1.000
_cell.angle_alpha   90.00
_cell.angle_beta   90.00
_cell.angle_gamma   90.00
#
_symmetry.space_group_name_H-M   'P 1'
#
loop_
_entity.id
_entity.type
_entity.pdbx_description
1 polymer ?
#
loop_
_entity_poly.entity_id
_entity_poly.type
_entity_poly.pdbx_seq_one_letter_code
_entity_poly.pdbx_strand_id
1 'polypeptide(L)'
;MIITLFHLLLLEVVSSSHDGEEPCSYNRPDYSVEWGYDPETDRVIFSLRAKTDHERFLTGIAFGDEKKKDLLGVYVEDGKLGVMDGHITRSGIIVEDDTDNADTINFDYGKGIVSAEIARTLRASEPEDADLSGCIILYFPSGGNIFGARQKSGTKIGKMIEKKVCDIANKCRLNENGERRSDAAEDEKVKEVPGNQCSFRGKDFTVEWHFNPSDETIVFDIDQEIAKGKKYTAIGIGKRMKNLDMAIVFLQDGIFRALNDYHANGYASPKKDEMQNYKIHAENTSTDERTHIQFSRKITTDDKEDASLDGCVTLQFAINAGTYENEMKIAKHNHLPVAYDVCDIRSQCVLGLEGNYHEMGEKSNSKPTQTKLLGKFSDSSKSYARGESGLEKPDSTNNGDSTTEKPFTPSEEFITSSSVEIDRPTLASDDEDQDKGENHSKGADRKG
;
A
#
# COMPACT_ATOMS: atom_id res chain seq x y z
N MET A 1 -70.93 -39.18 30.52
CA MET A 1 -70.28 -38.95 29.21
C MET A 1 -69.87 -37.48 29.17
N ILE A 2 -68.65 -37.18 29.64
CA ILE A 2 -68.09 -35.82 29.67
C ILE A 2 -66.68 -35.96 29.11
N ILE A 3 -66.47 -35.42 27.91
CA ILE A 3 -65.15 -35.31 27.26
C ILE A 3 -64.80 -33.84 27.32
N THR A 4 -63.91 -33.48 28.25
CA THR A 4 -63.32 -32.15 28.35
C THR A 4 -62.06 -32.12 27.49
N LEU A 5 -62.13 -31.32 26.43
CA LEU A 5 -61.10 -31.09 25.43
C LEU A 5 -59.99 -30.21 26.02
N PHE A 6 -58.79 -30.75 26.20
CA PHE A 6 -57.59 -30.01 26.57
C PHE A 6 -57.12 -29.17 25.37
N HIS A 7 -57.12 -27.84 25.50
CA HIS A 7 -56.40 -26.95 24.58
C HIS A 7 -54.93 -26.88 24.99
N LEU A 8 -54.08 -27.45 24.14
CA LEU A 8 -52.63 -27.37 24.21
C LEU A 8 -52.21 -25.92 23.89
N LEU A 9 -51.64 -25.23 24.88
CA LEU A 9 -50.89 -23.99 24.65
C LEU A 9 -49.55 -24.38 24.02
N LEU A 10 -49.37 -24.12 22.72
CA LEU A 10 -48.05 -24.14 22.09
C LEU A 10 -47.33 -22.84 22.49
N LEU A 11 -46.39 -22.95 23.44
CA LEU A 11 -45.36 -21.94 23.66
C LEU A 11 -44.35 -22.09 22.51
N GLU A 12 -44.42 -21.20 21.52
CA GLU A 12 -43.31 -20.97 20.61
C GLU A 12 -42.18 -20.31 21.40
N VAL A 13 -41.22 -21.13 21.84
CA VAL A 13 -39.92 -20.63 22.27
C VAL A 13 -39.20 -20.20 20.99
N VAL A 14 -39.31 -18.91 20.66
CA VAL A 14 -38.42 -18.28 19.69
C VAL A 14 -37.03 -18.27 20.33
N SER A 15 -36.24 -19.29 20.00
CA SER A 15 -34.80 -19.27 20.23
C SER A 15 -34.22 -18.14 19.40
N SER A 16 -33.93 -17.00 20.03
CA SER A 16 -33.01 -16.01 19.48
C SER A 16 -31.66 -16.70 19.30
N SER A 17 -31.39 -17.20 18.10
CA SER A 17 -30.02 -17.34 17.65
C SER A 17 -29.43 -15.94 17.65
N HIS A 18 -28.64 -15.61 18.67
CA HIS A 18 -27.63 -14.57 18.51
C HIS A 18 -26.73 -15.07 17.38
N ASP A 19 -26.97 -14.55 16.18
CA ASP A 19 -26.04 -14.69 15.06
C ASP A 19 -24.64 -14.38 15.59
N GLY A 20 -23.70 -15.28 15.32
CA GLY A 20 -22.30 -15.17 15.73
C GLY A 20 -21.66 -13.98 15.03
N GLU A 21 -21.89 -12.79 15.58
CA GLU A 21 -21.36 -11.56 15.03
C GLU A 21 -19.84 -11.61 15.17
N GLU A 22 -19.14 -11.62 14.04
CA GLU A 22 -17.69 -11.65 14.01
C GLU A 22 -17.13 -10.47 14.85
N PRO A 23 -16.20 -10.75 15.78
CA PRO A 23 -15.75 -9.76 16.76
C PRO A 23 -14.94 -8.61 16.13
N CYS A 24 -14.40 -8.83 14.93
CA CYS A 24 -13.40 -7.98 14.29
C CYS A 24 -13.82 -7.46 12.91
N SER A 25 -15.13 -7.51 12.61
CA SER A 25 -15.67 -7.03 11.37
C SER A 25 -17.05 -6.41 11.56
N TYR A 26 -17.47 -5.62 10.58
CA TYR A 26 -18.81 -5.13 10.41
C TYR A 26 -19.13 -5.18 8.91
N ASN A 27 -20.12 -5.99 8.53
CA ASN A 27 -20.36 -6.34 7.14
C ASN A 27 -21.79 -6.00 6.71
N ARG A 28 -21.90 -5.23 5.62
CA ARG A 28 -23.10 -5.08 4.79
C ARG A 28 -22.73 -5.19 3.30
N PRO A 29 -23.68 -5.49 2.41
CA PRO A 29 -23.40 -5.61 0.97
C PRO A 29 -22.74 -4.37 0.36
N ASP A 30 -23.02 -3.21 0.92
CA ASP A 30 -22.68 -1.89 0.39
C ASP A 30 -21.65 -1.15 1.24
N TYR A 31 -21.33 -1.66 2.42
CA TYR A 31 -20.29 -1.14 3.31
C TYR A 31 -19.80 -2.24 4.23
N SER A 32 -18.49 -2.47 4.25
CA SER A 32 -17.84 -3.36 5.19
C SER A 32 -16.58 -2.74 5.77
N VAL A 33 -16.29 -3.09 7.01
CA VAL A 33 -15.05 -2.75 7.69
C VAL A 33 -14.60 -3.97 8.46
N GLU A 34 -13.34 -4.35 8.26
CA GLU A 34 -12.66 -5.34 9.09
C GLU A 34 -11.50 -4.67 9.79
N TRP A 35 -11.18 -5.09 11.02
CA TRP A 35 -10.05 -4.53 11.75
C TRP A 35 -9.14 -5.60 12.33
N GLY A 36 -7.87 -5.26 12.48
CA GLY A 36 -6.85 -6.13 13.03
C GLY A 36 -5.79 -5.34 13.79
N TYR A 37 -5.39 -5.84 14.95
CA TYR A 37 -4.28 -5.29 15.72
C TYR A 37 -2.97 -5.95 15.34
N ASP A 38 -2.02 -5.12 14.93
CA ASP A 38 -0.65 -5.53 14.66
C ASP A 38 0.23 -5.26 15.89
N PRO A 39 0.67 -6.30 16.62
CA PRO A 39 1.51 -6.15 17.80
C PRO A 39 2.92 -5.62 17.49
N GLU A 40 3.38 -5.72 16.24
CA GLU A 40 4.73 -5.27 15.85
C GLU A 40 4.79 -3.76 15.58
N THR A 41 3.65 -3.15 15.27
CA THR A 41 3.54 -1.71 15.02
C THR A 41 2.75 -0.98 16.10
N ASP A 42 2.11 -1.72 17.02
CA ASP A 42 1.16 -1.19 18.00
C ASP A 42 0.00 -0.41 17.33
N ARG A 43 -0.47 -0.92 16.19
CA ARG A 43 -1.48 -0.28 15.36
C ARG A 43 -2.68 -1.16 15.11
N VAL A 44 -3.83 -0.52 14.96
CA VAL A 44 -5.06 -1.14 14.47
C VAL A 44 -5.19 -0.77 13.00
N ILE A 45 -5.24 -1.78 12.13
CA ILE A 45 -5.44 -1.68 10.69
C ILE A 45 -6.92 -1.92 10.41
N PHE A 46 -7.56 -0.98 9.72
CA PHE A 46 -8.95 -1.05 9.29
C PHE A 46 -9.00 -1.23 7.76
N SER A 47 -9.53 -2.36 7.30
CA SER A 47 -9.81 -2.64 5.90
C SER A 47 -11.27 -2.28 5.61
N LEU A 48 -11.49 -1.09 5.05
CA LEU A 48 -12.79 -0.54 4.70
C LEU A 48 -13.11 -0.80 3.22
N ARG A 49 -14.38 -1.13 2.94
CA ARG A 49 -14.93 -1.18 1.59
C ARG A 49 -16.29 -0.52 1.58
N ALA A 50 -16.51 0.44 0.69
CA ALA A 50 -17.78 1.16 0.57
C ALA A 50 -18.20 1.28 -0.90
N LYS A 51 -19.46 0.99 -1.18
CA LYS A 51 -20.09 1.21 -2.49
C LYS A 51 -20.80 2.55 -2.51
N THR A 52 -20.55 3.34 -3.54
CA THR A 52 -21.07 4.68 -3.74
C THR A 52 -21.36 4.92 -5.22
N ASP A 53 -22.34 5.76 -5.51
CA ASP A 53 -22.62 6.33 -6.84
C ASP A 53 -22.26 7.82 -6.89
N HIS A 54 -21.62 8.35 -5.85
CA HIS A 54 -21.25 9.76 -5.74
C HIS A 54 -19.78 9.99 -6.14
N GLU A 55 -19.57 11.04 -6.95
CA GLU A 55 -18.21 11.50 -7.33
C GLU A 55 -17.46 12.19 -6.19
N ARG A 56 -18.20 12.70 -5.20
CA ARG A 56 -17.68 13.34 -3.99
C ARG A 56 -18.35 12.78 -2.76
N PHE A 57 -17.58 12.15 -1.87
CA PHE A 57 -18.12 11.61 -0.64
C PHE A 57 -17.05 11.35 0.41
N LEU A 58 -17.52 11.24 1.65
CA LEU A 58 -16.73 10.82 2.82
C LEU A 58 -17.41 9.62 3.47
N THR A 59 -16.62 8.58 3.73
CA THR A 59 -16.99 7.39 4.50
C THR A 59 -15.89 7.10 5.52
N GLY A 60 -16.04 6.09 6.37
CA GLY A 60 -15.06 5.83 7.43
C GLY A 60 -15.70 5.21 8.65
N ILE A 61 -15.00 5.25 9.78
CA ILE A 61 -15.42 4.68 11.06
C ILE A 61 -15.24 5.75 12.12
N ALA A 62 -16.24 5.93 12.98
CA ALA A 62 -16.09 6.77 14.17
C ALA A 62 -15.92 5.92 15.43
N PHE A 63 -15.25 6.47 16.44
CA PHE A 63 -14.89 5.81 17.69
C PHE A 63 -15.24 6.72 18.85
N GLY A 64 -15.74 6.15 19.95
CA GLY A 64 -15.84 6.88 21.21
C GLY A 64 -17.18 6.70 21.88
N ASP A 65 -17.76 7.80 22.36
CA ASP A 65 -19.03 7.82 23.07
C ASP A 65 -20.02 8.85 22.49
N GLU A 66 -21.15 9.05 23.16
CA GLU A 66 -22.15 10.03 22.72
C GLU A 66 -21.62 11.48 22.70
N LYS A 67 -20.68 11.81 23.59
CA LYS A 67 -20.18 13.16 23.81
C LYS A 67 -19.02 13.51 22.89
N LYS A 68 -18.22 12.51 22.53
CA LYS A 68 -16.98 12.64 21.76
C LYS A 68 -16.84 11.44 20.83
N LYS A 69 -16.81 11.73 19.54
CA LYS A 69 -16.55 10.73 18.51
C LYS A 69 -15.38 11.19 17.68
N ASP A 70 -14.29 10.47 17.77
CA ASP A 70 -13.17 10.53 16.86
C ASP A 70 -13.60 9.83 15.54
N LEU A 71 -13.07 10.26 14.40
CA LEU A 71 -13.44 9.83 13.06
C LEU A 71 -12.18 9.58 12.22
N LEU A 72 -12.03 8.32 11.82
CA LEU A 72 -11.08 7.92 10.80
C LEU A 72 -11.81 7.76 9.47
N GLY A 73 -11.54 8.69 8.55
CA GLY A 73 -12.30 8.89 7.33
C GLY A 73 -11.51 8.61 6.05
N VAL A 74 -12.24 8.24 5.02
CA VAL A 74 -11.79 8.11 3.63
C VAL A 74 -12.69 8.98 2.77
N TYR A 75 -12.10 9.89 2.02
CA TYR A 75 -12.84 10.76 1.11
C TYR A 75 -12.40 10.59 -0.34
N VAL A 76 -13.36 10.84 -1.22
CA VAL A 76 -13.15 10.99 -2.66
C VAL A 76 -13.60 12.38 -3.05
N GLU A 77 -12.73 13.15 -3.70
CA GLU A 77 -13.02 14.49 -4.17
C GLU A 77 -12.35 14.73 -5.52
N ASP A 78 -13.16 14.98 -6.56
CA ASP A 78 -12.69 15.21 -7.93
C ASP A 78 -11.75 14.10 -8.44
N GLY A 79 -12.08 12.84 -8.10
CA GLY A 79 -11.27 11.65 -8.44
C GLY A 79 -10.00 11.48 -7.60
N LYS A 80 -9.71 12.40 -6.68
CA LYS A 80 -8.63 12.25 -5.70
C LYS A 80 -9.15 11.53 -4.47
N LEU A 81 -8.37 10.58 -4.00
CA LEU A 81 -8.62 9.84 -2.77
C LEU A 81 -7.76 10.43 -1.66
N GLY A 82 -8.29 10.46 -0.44
CA GLY A 82 -7.52 10.83 0.73
C GLY A 82 -8.07 10.21 2.00
N VAL A 83 -7.24 10.26 3.03
CA VAL A 83 -7.61 9.92 4.40
C VAL A 83 -7.79 11.22 5.17
N MET A 84 -8.69 11.18 6.13
CA MET A 84 -8.82 12.23 7.11
C MET A 84 -8.86 11.62 8.50
N ASP A 85 -8.18 12.30 9.40
CA ASP A 85 -8.38 12.17 10.84
C ASP A 85 -9.20 13.37 11.33
N GLY A 86 -10.04 13.16 12.32
CA GLY A 86 -10.97 14.19 12.74
C GLY A 86 -11.89 13.76 13.86
N HIS A 87 -12.83 14.64 14.18
CA HIS A 87 -13.86 14.33 15.16
C HIS A 87 -15.24 14.86 14.74
N ILE A 88 -16.27 14.28 15.36
CA ILE A 88 -17.66 14.61 15.14
C ILE A 88 -18.16 15.36 16.37
N THR A 89 -18.49 16.63 16.16
CA THR A 89 -19.08 17.50 17.19
C THR A 89 -20.45 16.99 17.65
N ARG A 90 -20.95 17.50 18.79
CA ARG A 90 -22.30 17.18 19.29
C ARG A 90 -23.43 17.50 18.32
N SER A 91 -23.23 18.48 17.44
CA SER A 91 -24.17 18.82 16.36
C SER A 91 -24.14 17.84 15.18
N GLY A 92 -23.23 16.86 15.21
CA GLY A 92 -22.98 15.92 14.11
C GLY A 92 -22.13 16.53 13.00
N ILE A 93 -21.38 17.61 13.25
CA ILE A 93 -20.51 18.22 12.25
C ILE A 93 -19.13 17.58 12.34
N ILE A 94 -18.59 17.18 11.19
CA ILE A 94 -17.22 16.68 11.05
C ILE A 94 -16.24 17.85 11.03
N VAL A 95 -15.20 17.74 11.84
CA VAL A 95 -14.07 18.67 11.95
C VAL A 95 -12.80 17.84 11.75
N GLU A 96 -11.92 18.29 10.85
CA GLU A 96 -10.61 17.66 10.62
C GLU A 96 -9.66 18.08 11.74
N ASP A 97 -8.84 17.15 12.22
CA ASP A 97 -7.88 17.43 13.29
C ASP A 97 -6.62 18.10 12.74
N ASP A 98 -5.92 18.87 13.58
CA ASP A 98 -4.73 19.63 13.16
C ASP A 98 -3.52 18.71 12.94
N THR A 99 -3.56 17.49 13.46
CA THR A 99 -2.53 16.45 13.29
C THR A 99 -3.13 15.22 12.64
N ASP A 100 -2.48 14.74 11.58
CA ASP A 100 -2.86 13.49 10.92
C ASP A 100 -2.18 12.32 11.63
N ASN A 101 -2.91 11.60 12.49
CA ASN A 101 -2.44 10.35 13.11
C ASN A 101 -2.82 9.10 12.28
N ALA A 102 -3.43 9.32 11.11
CA ALA A 102 -3.98 8.29 10.27
C ALA A 102 -3.03 7.92 9.13
N ASP A 103 -2.55 6.68 9.14
CA ASP A 103 -1.72 6.19 8.07
C ASP A 103 -2.53 5.53 6.96
N THR A 104 -2.34 6.05 5.77
CA THR A 104 -2.85 5.51 4.53
C THR A 104 -2.01 4.31 4.08
N ILE A 105 -2.44 3.09 4.40
CA ILE A 105 -1.77 1.87 3.95
C ILE A 105 -2.11 1.64 2.47
N ASN A 106 -3.38 1.51 2.12
CA ASN A 106 -3.80 1.18 0.77
C ASN A 106 -5.12 1.83 0.35
N PHE A 107 -5.26 2.18 -0.94
CA PHE A 107 -6.47 2.80 -1.50
C PHE A 107 -6.72 2.32 -2.93
N ASP A 108 -7.96 1.93 -3.21
CA ASP A 108 -8.46 1.64 -4.55
C ASP A 108 -9.86 2.26 -4.73
N TYR A 109 -10.10 2.84 -5.90
CA TYR A 109 -11.41 3.36 -6.29
C TYR A 109 -11.72 3.01 -7.74
N GLY A 110 -12.74 2.18 -7.93
CA GLY A 110 -13.15 1.75 -9.25
C GLY A 110 -14.57 1.22 -9.26
N LYS A 111 -15.31 1.50 -10.33
CA LYS A 111 -16.69 1.00 -10.55
C LYS A 111 -17.66 1.33 -9.39
N GLY A 112 -17.48 2.50 -8.77
CA GLY A 112 -18.30 2.94 -7.64
C GLY A 112 -18.03 2.18 -6.34
N ILE A 113 -16.84 1.59 -6.18
CA ILE A 113 -16.41 0.93 -4.96
C ILE A 113 -15.10 1.58 -4.52
N VAL A 114 -15.06 2.05 -3.28
CA VAL A 114 -13.81 2.40 -2.58
C VAL A 114 -13.41 1.23 -1.70
N SER A 115 -12.14 0.86 -1.76
CA SER A 115 -11.49 -0.04 -0.81
C SER A 115 -10.29 0.71 -0.22
N ALA A 116 -10.15 0.68 1.10
CA ALA A 116 -9.13 1.43 1.81
C ALA A 116 -8.60 0.61 2.98
N GLU A 117 -7.29 0.64 3.19
CA GLU A 117 -6.66 0.22 4.43
C GLU A 117 -6.05 1.43 5.11
N ILE A 118 -6.55 1.70 6.30
CA ILE A 118 -6.15 2.83 7.13
C ILE A 118 -5.74 2.32 8.50
N ALA A 119 -4.67 2.86 9.05
CA ALA A 119 -4.18 2.44 10.34
C ALA A 119 -3.99 3.62 11.28
N ARG A 120 -4.19 3.35 12.58
CA ARG A 120 -3.87 4.28 13.65
C ARG A 120 -3.30 3.52 14.84
N THR A 121 -2.68 4.23 15.77
CA THR A 121 -2.16 3.64 17.01
C THR A 121 -3.30 3.08 17.87
N LEU A 122 -3.01 2.03 18.63
CA LEU A 122 -3.99 1.45 19.56
C LEU A 122 -4.40 2.44 20.66
N ARG A 123 -3.46 3.25 21.11
CA ARG A 123 -3.69 4.29 22.14
C ARG A 123 -3.89 5.63 21.47
N ALA A 124 -4.73 6.45 22.11
CA ALA A 124 -4.92 7.85 21.76
C ALA A 124 -3.56 8.58 21.76
N SER A 125 -3.27 9.30 20.68
CA SER A 125 -2.07 10.13 20.58
C SER A 125 -2.35 11.54 21.12
N GLU A 126 -3.60 11.99 20.98
CA GLU A 126 -4.07 13.30 21.44
C GLU A 126 -5.24 13.20 22.42
N PRO A 127 -5.56 14.27 23.18
CA PRO A 127 -6.75 14.28 24.03
C PRO A 127 -8.03 14.08 23.24
N GLU A 128 -8.09 14.51 21.97
CA GLU A 128 -9.24 14.37 21.06
C GLU A 128 -9.42 12.96 20.50
N ASP A 129 -8.36 12.15 20.56
CA ASP A 129 -8.38 10.78 20.06
C ASP A 129 -9.11 9.80 20.98
N ALA A 130 -9.69 8.80 20.35
CA ALA A 130 -10.20 7.61 21.02
C ALA A 130 -9.08 6.62 21.37
N ASP A 131 -9.09 6.14 22.62
CA ASP A 131 -8.25 5.02 23.04
C ASP A 131 -8.93 3.68 22.70
N LEU A 132 -8.31 2.90 21.80
CA LEU A 132 -8.81 1.62 21.31
C LEU A 132 -8.34 0.42 22.17
N SER A 133 -7.53 0.65 23.21
CA SER A 133 -7.00 -0.41 24.07
C SER A 133 -8.05 -1.06 24.98
N GLY A 134 -9.14 -0.35 25.24
CA GLY A 134 -10.25 -0.80 26.11
C GLY A 134 -11.50 -1.25 25.35
N CYS A 135 -12.66 -1.03 25.96
CA CYS A 135 -13.95 -1.14 25.29
C CYS A 135 -14.33 0.20 24.67
N ILE A 136 -14.74 0.17 23.40
CA ILE A 136 -15.18 1.36 22.68
C ILE A 136 -16.41 1.07 21.82
N ILE A 137 -17.17 2.10 21.49
CA ILE A 137 -18.25 2.02 20.51
C ILE A 137 -17.67 2.45 19.16
N LEU A 138 -17.77 1.55 18.18
CA LEU A 138 -17.56 1.87 16.78
C LEU A 138 -18.88 2.33 16.16
N TYR A 139 -18.82 3.39 15.39
CA TYR A 139 -19.95 3.98 14.69
C TYR A 139 -19.75 3.86 13.19
N PHE A 140 -20.69 3.19 12.53
CA PHE A 140 -20.70 2.97 11.08
C PHE A 140 -21.85 3.74 10.42
N PRO A 141 -21.71 4.21 9.17
CA PRO A 141 -22.80 4.91 8.49
C PRO A 141 -24.02 4.00 8.27
N SER A 142 -25.22 4.47 8.66
CA SER A 142 -26.49 3.77 8.43
C SER A 142 -27.24 4.42 7.25
N GLY A 143 -27.09 3.84 6.06
CA GLY A 143 -27.64 4.36 4.79
C GLY A 143 -26.59 5.00 3.89
N GLY A 144 -26.72 4.86 2.56
CA GLY A 144 -25.88 5.49 1.51
C GLY A 144 -24.37 5.23 1.56
N ASN A 145 -23.85 4.54 2.58
CA ASN A 145 -22.42 4.27 2.85
C ASN A 145 -21.53 5.51 2.93
N ILE A 146 -22.17 6.65 3.16
CA ILE A 146 -21.55 7.96 3.30
C ILE A 146 -21.96 8.49 4.66
N PHE A 147 -21.09 9.24 5.33
CA PHE A 147 -21.48 9.98 6.53
C PHE A 147 -22.41 11.17 6.21
N GLY A 148 -23.14 11.15 5.09
CA GLY A 148 -23.95 12.28 4.62
C GLY A 148 -23.14 13.53 4.21
N ALA A 149 -21.83 13.51 4.43
CA ALA A 149 -20.91 14.59 4.12
C ALA A 149 -20.50 14.53 2.64
N ARG A 150 -21.06 15.45 1.84
CA ARG A 150 -20.62 15.70 0.45
C ARG A 150 -19.31 16.51 0.40
N GLN A 151 -18.83 16.98 1.54
CA GLN A 151 -17.62 17.79 1.72
C GLN A 151 -16.90 17.39 3.00
N LYS A 152 -15.58 17.59 3.02
CA LYS A 152 -14.64 17.16 4.08
C LYS A 152 -14.93 17.74 5.47
N SER A 153 -15.65 18.86 5.55
CA SER A 153 -15.97 19.56 6.80
C SER A 153 -17.34 20.23 6.74
N GLY A 154 -17.95 20.52 7.90
CA GLY A 154 -19.15 21.37 8.01
C GLY A 154 -20.49 20.71 7.68
N THR A 155 -20.51 19.43 7.31
CA THR A 155 -21.76 18.70 7.00
C THR A 155 -22.24 17.89 8.19
N LYS A 156 -23.56 17.87 8.41
CA LYS A 156 -24.20 17.07 9.46
C LYS A 156 -24.22 15.59 9.07
N ILE A 157 -23.68 14.74 9.93
CA ILE A 157 -23.65 13.31 9.69
C ILE A 157 -25.04 12.66 9.69
N GLY A 158 -25.17 11.63 8.86
CA GLY A 158 -26.33 10.75 8.86
C GLY A 158 -26.45 9.92 10.14
N LYS A 159 -27.50 9.10 10.22
CA LYS A 159 -27.63 8.10 11.30
C LYS A 159 -26.46 7.11 11.23
N MET A 160 -26.07 6.57 12.38
CA MET A 160 -25.00 5.59 12.50
C MET A 160 -25.51 4.32 13.18
N ILE A 161 -24.86 3.20 12.86
CA ILE A 161 -25.01 1.93 13.56
C ILE A 161 -23.85 1.80 14.53
N GLU A 162 -24.18 1.39 15.74
CA GLU A 162 -23.23 1.29 16.84
C GLU A 162 -22.85 -0.18 17.06
N LYS A 163 -21.56 -0.45 17.24
CA LYS A 163 -21.05 -1.75 17.66
C LYS A 163 -20.07 -1.57 18.79
N LYS A 164 -20.34 -2.20 19.94
CA LYS A 164 -19.40 -2.22 21.06
C LYS A 164 -18.31 -3.25 20.77
N VAL A 165 -17.06 -2.80 20.78
CA VAL A 165 -15.87 -3.64 20.56
C VAL A 165 -14.98 -3.50 21.79
N CYS A 166 -14.41 -4.62 22.25
CA CYS A 166 -13.51 -4.64 23.40
C CYS A 166 -12.30 -5.51 23.11
N ASP A 167 -11.17 -5.17 23.72
CA ASP A 167 -9.95 -5.96 23.71
C ASP A 167 -9.42 -6.22 22.28
N ILE A 168 -9.43 -5.19 21.42
CA ILE A 168 -8.99 -5.29 20.01
C ILE A 168 -7.60 -5.93 19.91
N ALA A 169 -6.69 -5.56 20.81
CA ALA A 169 -5.33 -6.10 20.85
C ALA A 169 -5.25 -7.62 21.06
N ASN A 170 -6.25 -8.22 21.71
CA ASN A 170 -6.30 -9.64 21.99
C ASN A 170 -7.20 -10.38 21.00
N LYS A 171 -8.43 -9.87 20.77
CA LYS A 171 -9.46 -10.55 19.97
C LYS A 171 -9.26 -10.38 18.47
N CYS A 172 -8.67 -9.27 18.06
CA CYS A 172 -8.45 -8.94 16.66
C CYS A 172 -6.96 -8.96 16.31
N ARG A 173 -6.15 -9.67 17.10
CA ARG A 173 -4.72 -9.76 16.86
C ARG A 173 -4.44 -10.44 15.52
N LEU A 174 -3.67 -9.76 14.68
CA LEU A 174 -3.15 -10.31 13.45
C LEU A 174 -2.04 -11.31 13.77
N ASN A 175 -2.00 -12.42 13.03
CA ASN A 175 -0.88 -13.35 13.08
C ASN A 175 0.35 -12.74 12.37
N GLU A 176 1.47 -13.46 12.40
CA GLU A 176 2.71 -13.02 11.73
C GLU A 176 2.54 -12.83 10.22
N ASN A 177 1.52 -13.47 9.61
CA ASN A 177 1.15 -13.33 8.20
C ASN A 177 0.24 -12.12 7.93
N GLY A 178 -0.18 -11.38 8.97
CA GLY A 178 -1.18 -10.32 8.83
C GLY A 178 -2.60 -10.82 8.63
N GLU A 179 -2.83 -12.12 8.79
CA GLU A 179 -4.15 -12.71 8.76
C GLU A 179 -4.78 -12.62 10.15
N ARG A 180 -6.10 -12.43 10.18
CA ARG A 180 -6.86 -12.38 11.41
C ARG A 180 -6.90 -13.79 12.01
N ARG A 181 -6.70 -13.93 13.32
CA ARG A 181 -7.07 -15.17 14.01
C ARG A 181 -8.58 -15.37 13.83
N SER A 182 -8.97 -16.26 12.91
CA SER A 182 -10.34 -16.70 12.81
C SER A 182 -10.60 -17.63 14.00
N ASP A 183 -11.30 -17.12 15.02
CA ASP A 183 -11.98 -17.99 15.99
C ASP A 183 -13.13 -18.80 15.32
N ALA A 184 -13.35 -18.60 14.01
CA ALA A 184 -14.19 -19.39 13.13
C ALA A 184 -13.35 -20.08 12.05
N ALA A 185 -12.48 -21.00 12.45
CA ALA A 185 -12.00 -22.03 11.54
C ALA A 185 -13.09 -23.09 11.41
N GLU A 186 -14.00 -22.93 10.45
CA GLU A 186 -14.55 -24.02 9.62
C GLU A 186 -15.47 -23.43 8.54
N ASP A 187 -15.21 -23.82 7.28
CA ASP A 187 -16.03 -23.64 6.09
C ASP A 187 -16.20 -22.23 5.49
N GLU A 188 -15.11 -21.67 4.94
CA GLU A 188 -15.22 -21.04 3.62
C GLU A 188 -14.29 -21.73 2.62
N LYS A 189 -14.88 -22.24 1.54
CA LYS A 189 -14.16 -22.78 0.40
C LYS A 189 -13.23 -21.70 -0.15
N VAL A 190 -11.95 -21.85 0.15
CA VAL A 190 -10.81 -21.20 -0.50
C VAL A 190 -11.09 -21.23 -2.01
N LYS A 191 -11.40 -20.08 -2.59
CA LYS A 191 -11.31 -19.92 -4.04
C LYS A 191 -9.87 -20.28 -4.38
N GLU A 192 -9.69 -21.33 -5.17
CA GLU A 192 -8.37 -21.76 -5.64
C GLU A 192 -7.62 -20.53 -6.14
N VAL A 193 -6.55 -20.18 -5.41
CA VAL A 193 -5.62 -19.14 -5.84
C VAL A 193 -5.02 -19.67 -7.15
N PRO A 194 -5.14 -18.95 -8.27
CA PRO A 194 -4.63 -19.41 -9.55
C PRO A 194 -3.10 -19.36 -9.54
N GLY A 195 -2.47 -20.42 -9.04
CA GLY A 195 -1.03 -20.58 -8.93
C GLY A 195 -0.67 -22.01 -8.50
N ASN A 196 0.55 -22.43 -8.77
CA ASN A 196 1.13 -23.66 -8.23
C ASN A 196 2.40 -23.31 -7.44
N GLN A 197 3.09 -24.32 -6.91
CA GLN A 197 4.27 -24.12 -6.06
C GLN A 197 5.37 -23.24 -6.69
N CYS A 198 5.43 -23.13 -8.03
CA CYS A 198 6.50 -22.47 -8.78
C CYS A 198 5.99 -21.39 -9.74
N SER A 199 4.69 -21.09 -9.72
CA SER A 199 4.14 -20.02 -10.55
C SER A 199 2.85 -19.44 -9.99
N PHE A 200 2.62 -18.17 -10.32
CA PHE A 200 1.40 -17.46 -10.01
C PHE A 200 0.81 -16.87 -11.30
N ARG A 201 -0.50 -17.06 -11.51
CA ARG A 201 -1.21 -16.52 -12.67
C ARG A 201 -2.22 -15.46 -12.23
N GLY A 202 -1.88 -14.21 -12.50
CA GLY A 202 -2.82 -13.09 -12.44
C GLY A 202 -3.78 -13.07 -13.63
N LYS A 203 -4.61 -12.03 -13.70
CA LYS A 203 -5.57 -11.85 -14.79
C LYS A 203 -4.87 -11.55 -16.12
N ASP A 204 -3.85 -10.72 -16.07
CA ASP A 204 -3.14 -10.11 -17.20
C ASP A 204 -1.63 -10.41 -17.17
N PHE A 205 -1.19 -11.25 -16.23
CA PHE A 205 0.22 -11.62 -16.05
C PHE A 205 0.41 -13.03 -15.52
N THR A 206 1.60 -13.56 -15.71
CA THR A 206 2.14 -14.74 -15.06
C THR A 206 3.51 -14.41 -14.46
N VAL A 207 3.77 -14.92 -13.27
CA VAL A 207 5.09 -14.91 -12.65
C VAL A 207 5.47 -16.35 -12.38
N GLU A 208 6.60 -16.80 -12.89
CA GLU A 208 7.18 -18.10 -12.61
C GLU A 208 8.52 -17.91 -11.90
N TRP A 209 8.89 -18.87 -11.06
CA TRP A 209 10.18 -18.84 -10.39
C TRP A 209 10.82 -20.22 -10.38
N HIS A 210 12.13 -20.24 -10.64
CA HIS A 210 12.87 -21.48 -10.73
C HIS A 210 14.24 -21.37 -10.05
N PHE A 211 14.59 -22.37 -9.25
CA PHE A 211 15.89 -22.52 -8.64
C PHE A 211 16.90 -23.10 -9.63
N ASN A 212 18.02 -22.40 -9.83
CA ASN A 212 19.19 -22.88 -10.53
C ASN A 212 20.23 -23.42 -9.52
N PRO A 213 20.46 -24.75 -9.47
CA PRO A 213 21.41 -25.33 -8.53
C PRO A 213 22.88 -25.03 -8.90
N SER A 214 23.16 -24.61 -10.14
CA SER A 214 24.54 -24.40 -10.59
C SER A 214 25.17 -23.15 -9.98
N ASP A 215 24.38 -22.13 -9.70
CA ASP A 215 24.82 -20.84 -9.15
C ASP A 215 24.03 -20.40 -7.90
N GLU A 216 23.16 -21.29 -7.38
CA GLU A 216 22.28 -21.06 -6.24
C GLU A 216 21.37 -19.82 -6.38
N THR A 217 20.88 -19.58 -7.59
CA THR A 217 19.97 -18.47 -7.87
C THR A 217 18.53 -18.91 -8.04
N ILE A 218 17.61 -17.99 -7.79
CA ILE A 218 16.22 -18.08 -8.24
C ILE A 218 16.08 -17.15 -9.43
N VAL A 219 15.58 -17.69 -10.53
CA VAL A 219 15.21 -16.96 -11.74
C VAL A 219 13.72 -16.68 -11.65
N PHE A 220 13.37 -15.40 -11.65
CA PHE A 220 12.00 -14.93 -11.80
C PHE A 220 11.73 -14.64 -13.27
N ASP A 221 10.62 -15.16 -13.76
CA ASP A 221 10.12 -14.97 -15.11
C ASP A 221 8.76 -14.28 -15.03
N ILE A 222 8.65 -13.08 -15.60
CA ILE A 222 7.43 -12.28 -15.63
C ILE A 222 6.98 -12.12 -17.08
N ASP A 223 5.78 -12.59 -17.38
CA ASP A 223 5.09 -12.32 -18.63
C ASP A 223 3.81 -11.53 -18.34
N GLN A 224 3.71 -10.31 -18.88
CA GLN A 224 2.64 -9.36 -18.55
C GLN A 224 2.13 -8.58 -19.77
N GLU A 225 0.87 -8.13 -19.72
CA GLU A 225 0.35 -7.20 -20.73
C GLU A 225 1.11 -5.86 -20.73
N ILE A 226 1.24 -5.26 -21.91
CA ILE A 226 1.90 -3.96 -22.07
C ILE A 226 1.02 -2.83 -21.56
N ALA A 227 1.55 -2.07 -20.60
CA ALA A 227 1.00 -0.78 -20.19
C ALA A 227 1.79 0.37 -20.85
N LYS A 228 1.07 1.31 -21.45
CA LYS A 228 1.65 2.50 -22.10
C LYS A 228 2.26 3.46 -21.07
N GLY A 229 3.28 4.19 -21.52
CA GLY A 229 4.02 5.18 -20.75
C GLY A 229 5.10 4.57 -19.85
N LYS A 230 5.61 5.39 -18.92
CA LYS A 230 6.58 4.97 -17.90
C LYS A 230 5.87 4.19 -16.80
N LYS A 231 6.09 2.89 -16.73
CA LYS A 231 5.45 1.96 -15.79
C LYS A 231 6.49 1.18 -15.01
N TYR A 232 6.16 0.77 -13.78
CA TYR A 232 7.00 -0.16 -13.04
C TYR A 232 6.23 -1.42 -12.65
N THR A 233 6.97 -2.51 -12.56
CA THR A 233 6.55 -3.80 -12.04
C THR A 233 7.52 -4.21 -10.94
N ALA A 234 7.04 -4.80 -9.85
CA ALA A 234 7.90 -5.22 -8.75
C ALA A 234 7.56 -6.63 -8.24
N ILE A 235 8.61 -7.34 -7.80
CA ILE A 235 8.50 -8.52 -6.94
C ILE A 235 9.11 -8.16 -5.60
N GLY A 236 8.31 -8.27 -4.54
CA GLY A 236 8.77 -8.13 -3.15
C GLY A 236 8.88 -9.48 -2.44
N ILE A 237 9.81 -9.58 -1.50
CA ILE A 237 10.04 -10.75 -0.66
C ILE A 237 9.86 -10.30 0.78
N GLY A 238 8.76 -10.75 1.37
CA GLY A 238 8.33 -10.34 2.69
C GLY A 238 6.82 -10.19 2.77
N LYS A 239 6.31 -10.21 4.00
CA LYS A 239 4.87 -10.28 4.28
C LYS A 239 4.17 -8.94 4.10
N ARG A 240 4.88 -7.83 4.28
CA ARG A 240 4.35 -6.46 4.24
C ARG A 240 5.41 -5.49 3.74
N MET A 241 4.99 -4.29 3.35
CA MET A 241 5.90 -3.21 2.94
C MET A 241 6.91 -2.82 4.03
N LYS A 242 6.57 -3.03 5.31
CA LYS A 242 7.50 -2.87 6.43
C LYS A 242 8.50 -4.02 6.42
N ASN A 243 9.73 -3.74 6.00
CA ASN A 243 10.83 -4.68 5.78
C ASN A 243 10.63 -5.57 4.56
N LEU A 244 10.41 -4.94 3.40
CA LEU A 244 10.24 -5.61 2.11
C LEU A 244 11.48 -5.41 1.25
N ASP A 245 12.12 -6.51 0.87
CA ASP A 245 13.19 -6.58 -0.14
C ASP A 245 12.54 -6.73 -1.52
N MET A 246 12.92 -5.91 -2.49
CA MET A 246 12.20 -5.80 -3.75
C MET A 246 13.11 -5.64 -4.97
N ALA A 247 12.82 -6.43 -5.99
CA ALA A 247 13.19 -6.12 -7.36
C ALA A 247 12.14 -5.19 -7.98
N ILE A 248 12.57 -4.03 -8.50
CA ILE A 248 11.70 -3.14 -9.29
C ILE A 248 12.23 -3.05 -10.71
N VAL A 249 11.36 -3.44 -11.65
CA VAL A 249 11.57 -3.36 -13.09
C VAL A 249 10.86 -2.14 -13.66
N PHE A 250 11.63 -1.30 -14.37
CA PHE A 250 11.16 -0.09 -15.01
C PHE A 250 10.94 -0.33 -16.49
N LEU A 251 9.74 0.00 -16.97
CA LEU A 251 9.27 -0.21 -18.32
C LEU A 251 8.86 1.12 -18.97
N GLN A 252 9.07 1.24 -20.26
CA GLN A 252 8.50 2.35 -21.03
C GLN A 252 7.80 1.79 -22.25
N ASP A 253 6.49 1.92 -22.29
CA ASP A 253 5.65 1.34 -23.35
C ASP A 253 5.92 -0.17 -23.50
N GLY A 254 6.01 -0.88 -22.37
CA GLY A 254 6.36 -2.30 -22.30
C GLY A 254 7.85 -2.62 -22.46
N ILE A 255 8.68 -1.68 -22.91
CA ILE A 255 10.10 -1.93 -23.17
C ILE A 255 10.90 -1.81 -21.87
N PHE A 256 11.73 -2.81 -21.56
CA PHE A 256 12.66 -2.80 -20.43
C PHE A 256 13.59 -1.58 -20.44
N ARG A 257 13.72 -0.90 -19.31
CA ARG A 257 14.63 0.23 -19.10
C ARG A 257 15.67 -0.03 -18.03
N ALA A 258 15.25 -0.56 -16.89
CA ALA A 258 16.14 -0.84 -15.77
C ALA A 258 15.53 -1.88 -14.83
N LEU A 259 16.41 -2.55 -14.10
CA LEU A 259 16.11 -3.36 -12.93
C LEU A 259 16.97 -2.80 -11.80
N ASN A 260 16.35 -2.51 -10.65
CA ASN A 260 17.10 -2.13 -9.46
C ASN A 260 16.52 -2.83 -8.23
N ASP A 261 17.39 -2.99 -7.25
CA ASP A 261 17.15 -3.49 -5.90
C ASP A 261 16.70 -2.36 -4.98
N TYR A 262 15.65 -2.61 -4.19
CA TYR A 262 15.06 -1.67 -3.26
C TYR A 262 14.68 -2.35 -1.95
N HIS A 263 14.80 -1.59 -0.87
CA HIS A 263 14.32 -1.97 0.44
C HIS A 263 13.27 -0.98 0.95
N ALA A 264 12.20 -1.50 1.54
CA ALA A 264 11.22 -0.69 2.24
C ALA A 264 11.29 -0.93 3.75
N ASN A 265 11.46 0.16 4.50
CA ASN A 265 11.41 0.18 5.96
C ASN A 265 10.23 1.04 6.41
N GLY A 266 9.01 0.49 6.26
CA GLY A 266 7.74 1.15 6.56
C GLY A 266 6.86 1.31 5.32
N TYR A 267 5.97 2.30 5.34
CA TYR A 267 5.00 2.56 4.25
C TYR A 267 5.38 3.75 3.35
N ALA A 268 6.58 4.30 3.53
CA ALA A 268 7.12 5.35 2.67
C ALA A 268 7.63 4.77 1.35
N SER A 269 8.00 5.65 0.40
CA SER A 269 8.63 5.23 -0.85
C SER A 269 9.89 4.39 -0.56
N PRO A 270 10.03 3.20 -1.17
CA PRO A 270 11.20 2.35 -0.99
C PRO A 270 12.50 3.07 -1.33
N LYS A 271 13.56 2.76 -0.60
CA LYS A 271 14.90 3.29 -0.87
C LYS A 271 15.64 2.29 -1.74
N LYS A 272 16.37 2.80 -2.73
CA LYS A 272 17.25 1.97 -3.55
C LYS A 272 18.31 1.37 -2.64
N ASP A 273 18.53 0.06 -2.75
CA ASP A 273 19.53 -0.64 -1.95
C ASP A 273 20.96 -0.22 -2.36
N GLU A 274 21.88 -0.15 -1.38
CA GLU A 274 23.29 0.07 -1.63
C GLU A 274 23.92 -1.11 -2.40
N MET A 275 23.48 -2.34 -2.11
CA MET A 275 23.93 -3.54 -2.82
C MET A 275 22.84 -4.02 -3.77
N GLN A 276 23.20 -4.20 -5.04
CA GLN A 276 22.23 -4.54 -6.09
C GLN A 276 22.36 -6.02 -6.41
N ASN A 277 21.49 -6.84 -5.82
CA ASN A 277 21.66 -8.29 -5.79
C ASN A 277 20.90 -9.02 -6.90
N TYR A 278 19.97 -8.31 -7.54
CA TYR A 278 19.26 -8.77 -8.72
C TYR A 278 20.07 -8.56 -10.02
N LYS A 279 20.01 -9.57 -10.90
CA LYS A 279 20.67 -9.58 -12.20
C LYS A 279 19.66 -9.83 -13.30
N ILE A 280 19.60 -8.89 -14.25
CA ILE A 280 18.76 -9.01 -15.44
C ILE A 280 19.34 -10.05 -16.41
N HIS A 281 18.47 -10.85 -17.02
CA HIS A 281 18.86 -11.79 -18.08
C HIS A 281 18.73 -11.12 -19.46
N ALA A 282 19.46 -11.63 -20.46
CA ALA A 282 19.49 -11.01 -21.78
C ALA A 282 18.21 -11.27 -22.61
N GLU A 283 17.39 -12.24 -22.21
CA GLU A 283 16.26 -12.77 -22.97
C GLU A 283 14.94 -11.98 -22.77
N ASN A 284 15.01 -10.75 -22.24
CA ASN A 284 13.81 -9.92 -22.12
C ASN A 284 13.32 -9.51 -23.50
N THR A 285 12.06 -9.81 -23.78
CA THR A 285 11.42 -9.50 -25.05
C THR A 285 10.17 -8.68 -24.83
N SER A 286 9.81 -7.88 -25.82
CA SER A 286 8.54 -7.15 -25.81
C SER A 286 7.94 -7.28 -27.21
N THR A 287 6.69 -7.68 -27.26
CA THR A 287 5.87 -7.73 -28.48
C THR A 287 4.95 -6.50 -28.51
N ASP A 288 3.95 -6.48 -29.38
CA ASP A 288 2.94 -5.41 -29.37
C ASP A 288 1.92 -5.57 -28.22
N GLU A 289 1.82 -6.76 -27.62
CA GLU A 289 0.79 -7.09 -26.62
C GLU A 289 1.37 -7.42 -25.24
N ARG A 290 2.55 -8.06 -25.20
CA ARG A 290 3.14 -8.61 -23.98
C ARG A 290 4.61 -8.29 -23.83
N THR A 291 5.04 -8.13 -22.57
CA THR A 291 6.43 -7.99 -22.16
C THR A 291 6.83 -9.20 -21.33
N HIS A 292 7.94 -9.81 -21.73
CA HIS A 292 8.61 -10.92 -21.06
C HIS A 292 9.89 -10.43 -20.39
N ILE A 293 10.06 -10.69 -19.09
CA ILE A 293 11.18 -10.21 -18.28
C ILE A 293 11.70 -11.33 -17.42
N GLN A 294 12.98 -11.63 -17.53
CA GLN A 294 13.68 -12.57 -16.68
C GLN A 294 14.79 -11.87 -15.91
N PHE A 295 14.81 -12.11 -14.61
CA PHE A 295 15.91 -11.68 -13.75
C PHE A 295 16.14 -12.72 -12.66
N SER A 296 17.25 -12.61 -11.95
CA SER A 296 17.63 -13.58 -10.94
C SER A 296 18.29 -12.93 -9.75
N ARG A 297 18.20 -13.60 -8.60
CA ARG A 297 18.94 -13.27 -7.38
C ARG A 297 19.35 -14.56 -6.70
N LYS A 298 20.44 -14.54 -5.93
CA LYS A 298 20.83 -15.70 -5.11
C LYS A 298 19.74 -16.00 -4.08
N ILE A 299 19.57 -17.26 -3.74
CA ILE A 299 18.61 -17.68 -2.71
C ILE A 299 18.89 -17.05 -1.34
N THR A 300 20.18 -16.81 -1.04
CA THR A 300 20.66 -16.07 0.11
C THR A 300 21.77 -15.13 -0.34
N THR A 301 21.84 -13.95 0.26
CA THR A 301 22.87 -12.94 -0.02
C THR A 301 23.63 -12.58 1.25
N ASP A 302 24.73 -11.83 1.11
CA ASP A 302 25.51 -11.32 2.23
C ASP A 302 24.99 -9.95 2.72
N ASP A 303 23.89 -9.46 2.12
CA ASP A 303 23.21 -8.25 2.52
C ASP A 303 22.26 -8.53 3.70
N LYS A 304 22.23 -7.62 4.67
CA LYS A 304 21.38 -7.73 5.86
C LYS A 304 19.97 -7.20 5.64
N GLU A 305 19.80 -6.32 4.65
CA GLU A 305 18.48 -5.78 4.28
C GLU A 305 17.71 -6.74 3.37
N ASP A 306 18.43 -7.70 2.78
CA ASP A 306 17.89 -8.75 1.92
C ASP A 306 17.17 -9.86 2.71
N ALA A 307 16.00 -10.23 2.21
CA ALA A 307 15.30 -11.41 2.69
C ALA A 307 15.90 -12.69 2.07
N SER A 308 16.04 -13.74 2.87
CA SER A 308 16.34 -15.09 2.37
C SER A 308 15.13 -15.65 1.61
N LEU A 309 15.38 -16.29 0.47
CA LEU A 309 14.39 -17.06 -0.29
C LEU A 309 14.41 -18.56 0.06
N ASP A 310 15.24 -18.96 1.03
CA ASP A 310 15.27 -20.32 1.57
C ASP A 310 14.17 -20.54 2.62
N GLY A 311 13.57 -21.73 2.64
CA GLY A 311 12.43 -22.05 3.50
C GLY A 311 11.09 -21.53 2.95
N CYS A 312 10.24 -21.00 3.85
CA CYS A 312 8.95 -20.42 3.50
C CYS A 312 9.01 -18.89 3.49
N VAL A 313 8.54 -18.29 2.40
CA VAL A 313 8.53 -16.85 2.17
C VAL A 313 7.22 -16.41 1.55
N THR A 314 6.90 -15.13 1.72
CA THR A 314 5.80 -14.47 1.00
C THR A 314 6.39 -13.68 -0.16
N LEU A 315 5.97 -14.00 -1.38
CA LEU A 315 6.24 -13.20 -2.57
C LEU A 315 5.10 -12.19 -2.75
N GLN A 316 5.44 -10.95 -3.11
CA GLN A 316 4.48 -9.90 -3.44
C GLN A 316 4.62 -9.46 -4.88
N PHE A 317 3.55 -9.55 -5.66
CA PHE A 317 3.55 -9.20 -7.08
C PHE A 317 2.81 -7.88 -7.32
N ALA A 318 3.55 -6.86 -7.74
CA ALA A 318 3.01 -5.56 -8.11
C ALA A 318 3.24 -5.32 -9.61
N ILE A 319 2.31 -5.76 -10.46
CA ILE A 319 2.45 -5.75 -11.92
C ILE A 319 1.83 -4.49 -12.52
N ASN A 320 2.56 -3.78 -13.40
CA ASN A 320 2.15 -2.50 -13.98
C ASN A 320 1.63 -1.51 -12.93
N ALA A 321 2.22 -1.59 -11.73
CA ALA A 321 1.62 -1.15 -10.48
C ALA A 321 1.48 0.36 -10.42
N GLY A 322 2.36 1.12 -11.05
CA GLY A 322 2.29 2.58 -11.06
C GLY A 322 3.15 3.18 -12.14
N THR A 323 3.33 4.49 -12.06
CA THR A 323 4.23 5.24 -12.95
C THR A 323 5.52 5.60 -12.22
N TYR A 324 6.56 5.95 -12.98
CA TYR A 324 7.78 6.53 -12.43
C TYR A 324 8.15 7.82 -13.17
N GLU A 325 8.85 8.69 -12.47
CA GLU A 325 9.31 9.99 -12.96
C GLU A 325 10.77 9.91 -13.42
N ASN A 326 11.48 11.03 -13.41
CA ASN A 326 12.91 11.03 -13.67
C ASN A 326 13.67 10.34 -12.53
N GLU A 327 14.89 9.88 -12.82
CA GLU A 327 15.75 9.18 -11.86
C GLU A 327 15.10 7.93 -11.24
N MET A 328 14.10 7.35 -11.91
CA MET A 328 13.41 6.13 -11.48
C MET A 328 12.69 6.26 -10.12
N LYS A 329 12.31 7.48 -9.74
CA LYS A 329 11.43 7.71 -8.59
C LYS A 329 10.03 7.17 -8.91
N ILE A 330 9.60 6.15 -8.17
CA ILE A 330 8.28 5.52 -8.36
C ILE A 330 7.17 6.30 -7.65
N ALA A 331 6.00 6.36 -8.29
CA ALA A 331 4.76 6.73 -7.63
C ALA A 331 4.23 5.54 -6.81
N LYS A 332 3.33 5.80 -5.84
CA LYS A 332 2.60 4.75 -5.13
C LYS A 332 1.88 3.84 -6.13
N HIS A 333 1.84 2.54 -5.83
CA HIS A 333 1.11 1.57 -6.65
C HIS A 333 -0.39 1.88 -6.64
N ASN A 334 -1.05 1.66 -7.77
CA ASN A 334 -2.48 1.95 -7.99
C ASN A 334 -3.39 0.87 -7.37
N HIS A 335 -2.87 -0.33 -7.15
CA HIS A 335 -3.57 -1.48 -6.57
C HIS A 335 -2.63 -2.21 -5.61
N LEU A 336 -3.18 -3.00 -4.68
CA LEU A 336 -2.37 -3.82 -3.78
C LEU A 336 -1.52 -4.83 -4.55
N PRO A 337 -0.25 -5.02 -4.16
CA PRO A 337 0.50 -6.19 -4.55
C PRO A 337 -0.23 -7.46 -4.11
N VAL A 338 -0.19 -8.49 -4.96
CA VAL A 338 -0.73 -9.80 -4.62
C VAL A 338 0.31 -10.56 -3.79
N ALA A 339 -0.05 -10.94 -2.56
CA ALA A 339 0.80 -11.78 -1.72
C ALA A 339 0.57 -13.27 -2.03
N TYR A 340 1.66 -14.04 -2.08
CA TYR A 340 1.64 -15.48 -2.34
C TYR A 340 2.71 -16.18 -1.50
N ASP A 341 2.28 -17.07 -0.60
CA ASP A 341 3.20 -17.86 0.23
C ASP A 341 3.75 -19.04 -0.56
N VAL A 342 5.07 -19.20 -0.53
CA VAL A 342 5.79 -20.28 -1.18
C VAL A 342 6.81 -20.86 -0.21
N CYS A 343 6.97 -22.18 -0.25
CA CYS A 343 7.93 -22.90 0.56
C CYS A 343 8.87 -23.74 -0.30
N ASP A 344 10.06 -24.00 0.21
CA ASP A 344 10.99 -25.01 -0.30
C ASP A 344 11.34 -24.84 -1.79
N ILE A 345 11.44 -23.59 -2.28
CA ILE A 345 11.75 -23.24 -3.68
C ILE A 345 12.96 -24.03 -4.19
N ARG A 346 14.00 -24.15 -3.35
CA ARG A 346 15.25 -24.90 -3.63
C ARG A 346 15.00 -26.35 -4.08
N SER A 347 13.98 -27.00 -3.53
CA SER A 347 13.69 -28.42 -3.81
C SER A 347 12.52 -28.63 -4.77
N GLN A 348 11.55 -27.71 -4.77
CA GLN A 348 10.30 -27.87 -5.52
C GLN A 348 10.35 -27.23 -6.91
N CYS A 349 11.19 -26.21 -7.11
CA CYS A 349 11.17 -25.38 -8.31
C CYS A 349 12.47 -25.45 -9.12
N VAL A 350 13.14 -26.60 -9.16
CA VAL A 350 14.44 -26.73 -9.84
C VAL A 350 14.30 -26.61 -11.36
N LEU A 351 15.08 -25.72 -11.98
CA LEU A 351 15.19 -25.62 -13.45
C LEU A 351 15.58 -26.97 -14.06
N GLY A 352 14.76 -27.49 -14.98
CA GLY A 352 15.06 -28.70 -15.74
C GLY A 352 14.54 -30.02 -15.15
N LEU A 353 13.65 -29.99 -14.16
CA LEU A 353 12.94 -31.20 -13.69
C LEU A 353 11.69 -31.59 -14.51
N GLU A 354 11.45 -30.99 -15.68
CA GLU A 354 10.46 -31.50 -16.63
C GLU A 354 10.98 -32.78 -17.32
N GLY A 355 10.91 -33.89 -16.59
CA GLY A 355 11.03 -35.25 -17.11
C GLY A 355 9.68 -35.95 -17.13
N ASN A 356 9.29 -36.44 -18.32
CA ASN A 356 8.18 -37.34 -18.65
C ASN A 356 6.78 -36.74 -18.93
N TYR A 357 6.61 -36.27 -20.16
CA TYR A 357 5.44 -36.65 -20.98
C TYR A 357 5.88 -37.15 -22.36
N HIS A 358 5.66 -38.45 -22.57
CA HIS A 358 5.64 -39.20 -23.83
C HIS A 358 6.70 -38.92 -24.91
N GLU A 359 7.72 -39.77 -24.88
CA GLU A 359 8.41 -40.25 -26.07
C GLU A 359 7.40 -40.82 -27.09
N MET A 360 7.20 -40.12 -28.20
CA MET A 360 6.69 -40.70 -29.46
C MET A 360 7.43 -40.06 -30.64
N GLY A 361 8.39 -40.81 -31.16
CA GLY A 361 8.60 -40.95 -32.60
C GLY A 361 9.51 -39.93 -33.27
N GLU A 362 10.72 -40.37 -33.60
CA GLU A 362 11.45 -39.91 -34.77
C GLU A 362 10.51 -39.72 -35.98
N LYS A 363 10.54 -38.54 -36.61
CA LYS A 363 11.08 -38.37 -37.97
C LYS A 363 11.00 -36.93 -38.50
N SER A 364 12.11 -36.58 -39.17
CA SER A 364 12.16 -35.81 -40.43
C SER A 364 12.16 -34.28 -40.39
N ASN A 365 13.38 -33.73 -40.49
CA ASN A 365 13.82 -32.67 -41.41
C ASN A 365 12.82 -31.56 -41.81
N SER A 366 13.05 -30.35 -41.31
CA SER A 366 13.13 -29.16 -42.19
C SER A 366 13.94 -28.03 -41.54
N LYS A 367 14.62 -27.27 -42.41
CA LYS A 367 15.68 -26.29 -42.15
C LYS A 367 15.05 -24.90 -41.90
N PRO A 368 15.51 -24.07 -40.94
CA PRO A 368 15.18 -22.65 -40.94
C PRO A 368 16.30 -21.80 -41.56
N THR A 369 15.87 -20.86 -42.39
CA THR A 369 16.67 -19.88 -43.12
C THR A 369 17.23 -18.81 -42.18
N GLN A 370 18.55 -18.65 -42.15
CA GLN A 370 19.23 -17.50 -41.54
C GLN A 370 19.17 -16.30 -42.49
N THR A 371 18.58 -15.18 -42.04
CA THR A 371 18.80 -13.87 -42.65
C THR A 371 19.80 -13.10 -41.79
N LYS A 372 20.98 -12.89 -42.37
CA LYS A 372 22.12 -12.17 -41.82
C LYS A 372 21.99 -10.70 -42.22
N LEU A 373 21.99 -9.77 -41.26
CA LEU A 373 22.28 -8.36 -41.53
C LEU A 373 23.26 -7.82 -40.49
N LEU A 374 24.48 -7.57 -40.96
CA LEU A 374 25.56 -6.89 -40.25
C LEU A 374 25.23 -5.39 -40.16
N GLY A 375 25.48 -4.80 -38.99
CA GLY A 375 25.64 -3.36 -38.81
C GLY A 375 26.60 -3.09 -37.66
N LYS A 376 27.86 -2.80 -38.01
CA LYS A 376 28.91 -2.32 -37.07
C LYS A 376 28.58 -0.89 -36.64
N PHE A 377 28.66 -0.58 -35.35
CA PHE A 377 28.92 0.78 -34.88
C PHE A 377 30.22 0.78 -34.09
N SER A 378 31.17 1.57 -34.59
CA SER A 378 32.46 1.84 -33.99
C SER A 378 32.39 3.10 -33.13
N ASP A 379 32.97 3.03 -31.95
CA ASP A 379 33.45 4.17 -31.18
C ASP A 379 34.41 5.04 -31.99
N SER A 380 34.27 6.36 -31.89
CA SER A 380 35.40 7.26 -32.08
C SER A 380 35.29 8.49 -31.19
N SER A 381 36.16 8.52 -30.19
CA SER A 381 36.50 9.69 -29.39
C SER A 381 37.51 10.60 -30.09
N LYS A 382 37.43 11.90 -29.75
CA LYS A 382 38.47 12.96 -29.74
C LYS A 382 38.73 13.84 -30.99
N SER A 383 38.44 15.13 -30.74
CA SER A 383 39.28 16.35 -30.91
C SER A 383 39.88 16.70 -32.28
N TYR A 384 39.62 17.93 -32.78
CA TYR A 384 40.54 19.08 -32.75
C TYR A 384 39.84 20.32 -33.33
N ALA A 385 40.46 21.48 -33.09
CA ALA A 385 39.90 22.83 -33.11
C ALA A 385 40.06 23.60 -34.43
N ARG A 386 39.35 24.74 -34.49
CA ARG A 386 39.77 26.08 -34.98
C ARG A 386 39.65 26.41 -36.49
N GLY A 387 39.06 27.60 -36.74
CA GLY A 387 39.24 28.44 -37.95
C GLY A 387 37.91 28.73 -38.68
N GLU A 388 37.19 29.82 -38.38
CA GLU A 388 37.29 31.19 -38.93
C GLU A 388 36.64 31.45 -40.31
N SER A 389 35.73 32.44 -40.27
CA SER A 389 35.42 33.45 -41.30
C SER A 389 34.58 33.09 -42.54
N GLY A 390 33.63 33.98 -42.86
CA GLY A 390 32.98 34.05 -44.17
C GLY A 390 31.56 34.61 -44.14
N LEU A 391 31.44 35.95 -44.16
CA LEU A 391 30.21 36.67 -44.52
C LEU A 391 29.72 36.25 -45.93
N GLU A 392 28.40 36.18 -46.15
CA GLU A 392 27.71 36.95 -47.20
C GLU A 392 26.17 36.80 -47.10
N LYS A 393 25.49 37.94 -47.08
CA LYS A 393 24.08 38.18 -47.46
C LYS A 393 24.06 38.40 -48.99
N PRO A 394 22.94 38.27 -49.76
CA PRO A 394 21.72 39.07 -49.51
C PRO A 394 20.35 38.52 -49.99
N ASP A 395 19.31 39.26 -49.59
CA ASP A 395 18.01 39.56 -50.23
C ASP A 395 17.16 38.49 -50.95
N SER A 396 15.90 38.35 -50.51
CA SER A 396 14.81 39.21 -51.03
C SER A 396 13.41 38.78 -50.51
N THR A 397 12.68 39.79 -50.02
CA THR A 397 11.23 40.06 -50.15
C THR A 397 10.19 38.91 -50.20
N ASN A 398 9.25 38.91 -49.25
CA ASN A 398 7.90 39.45 -49.54
C ASN A 398 7.02 39.67 -48.30
N ASN A 399 6.28 40.78 -48.38
CA ASN A 399 5.14 41.24 -47.56
C ASN A 399 4.15 40.08 -47.25
N GLY A 400 3.44 40.01 -46.14
CA GLY A 400 2.90 41.03 -45.25
C GLY A 400 1.45 40.65 -44.94
N ASP A 401 1.08 40.50 -43.68
CA ASP A 401 -0.13 41.12 -43.15
C ASP A 401 -0.09 41.18 -41.63
N SER A 402 -0.66 42.27 -41.15
CA SER A 402 -0.67 42.84 -39.82
C SER A 402 -1.74 42.20 -38.94
N THR A 403 -1.43 41.92 -37.68
CA THR A 403 -2.36 42.28 -36.59
C THR A 403 -1.60 42.44 -35.28
N THR A 404 -1.81 43.61 -34.71
CA THR A 404 -1.12 44.22 -33.58
C THR A 404 -1.80 43.80 -32.29
N GLU A 405 -1.09 43.13 -31.38
CA GLU A 405 -1.38 43.20 -29.94
C GLU A 405 -0.08 43.29 -29.12
N LYS A 406 -0.16 44.09 -28.05
CA LYS A 406 0.94 44.71 -27.31
C LYS A 406 1.79 43.73 -26.49
N PRO A 407 3.07 44.06 -26.25
CA PRO A 407 3.93 43.31 -25.35
C PRO A 407 3.62 43.64 -23.89
N PHE A 408 3.35 42.60 -23.09
CA PHE A 408 3.35 42.68 -21.63
C PHE A 408 4.81 42.73 -21.14
N THR A 409 5.16 43.81 -20.44
CA THR A 409 6.44 43.98 -19.76
C THR A 409 6.30 43.39 -18.35
N PRO A 410 7.25 42.57 -17.86
CA PRO A 410 7.27 42.17 -16.47
C PRO A 410 7.90 43.29 -15.63
N SER A 411 7.14 43.86 -14.70
CA SER A 411 7.65 44.73 -13.66
C SER A 411 8.27 43.88 -12.54
N GLU A 412 9.57 44.06 -12.35
CA GLU A 412 10.30 43.71 -11.14
C GLU A 412 9.73 44.47 -9.95
N GLU A 413 9.34 43.75 -8.89
CA GLU A 413 9.26 44.32 -7.55
C GLU A 413 10.22 43.57 -6.63
N PHE A 414 11.26 44.30 -6.25
CA PHE A 414 12.12 44.07 -5.10
C PHE A 414 11.27 44.04 -3.82
N ILE A 415 11.33 42.95 -3.05
CA ILE A 415 11.03 43.01 -1.62
C ILE A 415 12.28 42.60 -0.85
N THR A 416 12.77 43.59 -0.12
CA THR A 416 13.85 43.61 0.85
C THR A 416 13.71 42.54 1.92
N SER A 417 14.82 41.82 2.13
CA SER A 417 15.13 41.06 3.34
C SER A 417 15.24 42.02 4.53
N SER A 418 14.35 41.87 5.50
CA SER A 418 14.51 42.42 6.85
C SER A 418 14.84 41.28 7.81
N SER A 419 16.09 41.30 8.27
CA SER A 419 16.61 40.49 9.36
C SER A 419 15.97 40.96 10.66
N VAL A 420 15.23 40.10 11.34
CA VAL A 420 14.81 40.33 12.73
C VAL A 420 15.73 39.50 13.61
N GLU A 421 16.68 40.19 14.25
CA GLU A 421 17.41 39.72 15.42
C GLU A 421 16.39 39.45 16.53
N ILE A 422 16.39 38.22 17.08
CA ILE A 422 15.73 37.92 18.35
C ILE A 422 16.85 37.63 19.35
N ASP A 423 16.95 38.55 20.31
CA ASP A 423 17.84 38.53 21.44
C ASP A 423 17.70 37.28 22.30
N ARG A 424 18.86 36.78 22.74
CA ARG A 424 19.04 35.84 23.85
C ARG A 424 18.60 36.51 25.16
N PRO A 425 17.83 35.84 26.03
CA PRO A 425 17.75 36.21 27.43
C PRO A 425 18.97 35.70 28.19
N THR A 426 19.58 36.64 28.86
CA THR A 426 20.73 36.58 29.76
C THR A 426 20.43 35.73 31.01
N LEU A 427 21.40 34.91 31.39
CA LEU A 427 21.56 34.31 32.70
C LEU A 427 21.67 35.41 33.77
N ALA A 428 20.77 35.40 34.74
CA ALA A 428 20.96 36.08 36.02
C ALA A 428 20.89 35.02 37.13
N SER A 429 22.07 34.75 37.68
CA SER A 429 22.28 34.29 39.04
C SER A 429 21.67 35.31 40.01
N ASP A 430 21.01 34.83 41.06
CA ASP A 430 21.16 35.39 42.40
C ASP A 430 20.83 34.33 43.44
N ASP A 431 21.81 34.13 44.31
CA ASP A 431 21.77 33.43 45.59
C ASP A 431 20.84 34.17 46.58
N GLU A 432 20.12 33.42 47.41
CA GLU A 432 20.07 33.53 48.88
C GLU A 432 18.86 32.68 49.37
N ASP A 433 19.05 31.52 49.98
CA ASP A 433 19.46 31.23 51.37
C ASP A 433 18.26 31.12 52.34
N GLN A 434 18.35 30.14 53.25
CA GLN A 434 17.53 29.90 54.45
C GLN A 434 16.07 29.36 54.26
N ASP A 435 15.53 28.42 55.03
CA ASP A 435 15.94 27.75 56.28
C ASP A 435 15.03 26.51 56.51
N LYS A 436 15.56 25.53 57.24
CA LYS A 436 14.91 24.57 58.17
C LYS A 436 13.63 23.81 57.79
N GLY A 437 13.73 22.49 57.92
CA GLY A 437 12.58 21.61 58.20
C GLY A 437 12.91 20.12 58.27
N GLU A 438 13.70 19.70 59.27
CA GLU A 438 13.71 18.30 59.73
C GLU A 438 12.30 17.86 60.17
N ASN A 439 11.82 16.69 59.74
CA ASN A 439 11.43 15.63 60.68
C ASN A 439 10.95 14.31 60.05
N HIS A 440 11.53 13.23 60.57
CA HIS A 440 10.96 11.90 60.90
C HIS A 440 10.41 11.02 59.76
N SER A 441 11.08 9.93 59.36
CA SER A 441 11.30 8.65 60.09
C SER A 441 10.03 7.80 60.32
N LYS A 442 9.95 6.73 59.52
CA LYS A 442 9.58 5.34 59.85
C LYS A 442 8.32 5.08 60.69
N GLY A 443 7.40 4.32 60.12
CA GLY A 443 6.47 3.46 60.84
C GLY A 443 6.27 2.14 60.09
N ALA A 444 6.85 1.07 60.62
CA ALA A 444 6.59 -0.31 60.22
C ALA A 444 5.55 -0.95 61.15
N ASP A 445 4.79 -1.90 60.61
CA ASP A 445 4.15 -3.06 61.22
C ASP A 445 3.91 -3.11 62.75
N ARG A 446 2.65 -3.34 63.15
CA ARG A 446 2.27 -4.56 63.89
C ARG A 446 0.76 -4.72 64.10
N LYS A 447 0.35 -5.98 63.89
CA LYS A 447 -0.82 -6.74 64.37
C LYS A 447 -1.61 -6.16 65.56
N GLY A 448 -2.93 -6.31 65.44
CA GLY A 448 -3.94 -6.31 66.50
C GLY A 448 -5.29 -6.64 65.88
#